data_AF-A0A371QLZ2-F1
#
_entry.id   AF-A0A371QLZ2-F1
#
_cell.length_a   1.000
_cell.length_b   1.000
_cell.length_c   1.000
_cell.angle_alpha   90.00
_cell.angle_beta   90.00
_cell.angle_gamma   90.00
#
_symmetry.space_group_name_H-M   'P 1'
#
loop_
_entity.id
_entity.type
_entity.pdbx_description
1 polymer ?
#
loop_
_entity_poly.entity_id
_entity_poly.type
_entity_poly.pdbx_seq_one_letter_code
_entity_poly.pdbx_strand_id
1 'polypeptide(L)'
;MGQQQLLLVILVTIIVGIAAVVALNTFSAAADAASRDALQLDLALVASSAQGYYFRPAMLGGGGRTFQDIDFTKFNFSGRVVDGNVLEASNENGVYIISAIQPGEFIVTGSIQDSRNTMVSARVCPNGFRLGTIGYEAAPEPPACM
;
A
#
# COMPACT_ATOMS: atom_id res chain seq x y z
N MET A 1 29.85 -25.24 45.52
CA MET A 1 29.68 -25.62 44.10
C MET A 1 28.28 -25.30 43.57
N GLY A 2 27.18 -25.66 44.25
CA GLY A 2 25.81 -25.34 43.78
C GLY A 2 25.45 -23.84 43.72
N GLN A 3 26.01 -23.01 44.61
CA GLN A 3 25.71 -21.57 44.66
C GLN A 3 26.28 -20.77 43.47
N GLN A 4 27.47 -21.12 42.97
CA GLN A 4 28.07 -20.44 41.82
C GLN A 4 27.43 -20.88 40.49
N GLN A 5 27.03 -22.15 40.39
CA GLN A 5 26.31 -22.65 39.21
C GLN A 5 24.92 -22.03 39.09
N LEU A 6 24.23 -21.81 40.22
CA LEU A 6 22.92 -21.16 40.23
C LEU A 6 22.99 -19.71 39.74
N LEU A 7 24.03 -18.97 40.14
CA LEU A 7 24.22 -17.57 39.72
C LEU A 7 24.45 -17.46 38.21
N LEU A 8 25.24 -18.37 37.63
CA LEU A 8 25.50 -18.40 36.18
C LEU A 8 24.24 -18.64 35.36
N VAL A 9 23.35 -19.52 35.81
CA VAL A 9 22.08 -19.80 35.11
C VAL A 9 21.19 -18.56 35.10
N ILE A 10 21.06 -17.86 36.23
CA ILE A 10 20.27 -16.63 36.32
C ILE A 10 20.81 -15.55 35.38
N LEU A 11 22.13 -15.40 35.29
CA LEU A 11 22.75 -14.43 34.39
C LEU A 11 22.38 -14.72 32.93
N VAL A 12 22.45 -15.98 32.51
CA VAL A 12 22.12 -16.39 31.14
C VAL A 12 20.63 -16.17 30.84
N THR A 13 19.73 -16.49 31.77
CA THR A 13 18.29 -16.32 31.53
C THR A 13 17.86 -14.86 31.42
N ILE A 14 18.50 -13.94 32.14
CA ILE A 14 18.25 -12.50 32.00
C ILE A 14 18.64 -12.02 30.60
N ILE A 15 19.80 -12.44 30.10
CA ILE A 15 20.28 -12.05 28.76
C ILE A 15 19.33 -12.58 27.68
N VAL A 16 18.93 -13.86 27.75
CA VAL A 16 17.98 -14.46 26.80
C VAL A 16 16.61 -13.77 26.86
N GLY A 17 16.15 -13.38 28.05
CA GLY A 17 14.87 -12.68 28.23
C GLY A 17 14.83 -11.33 27.51
N ILE A 18 15.87 -10.51 27.64
CA ILE A 18 15.96 -9.21 26.96
C ILE A 18 16.09 -9.40 25.44
N ALA A 19 16.93 -10.36 25.01
CA ALA A 19 17.10 -10.66 23.59
C ALA A 19 15.79 -11.06 22.91
N ALA A 20 14.95 -11.87 23.58
CA ALA A 20 13.66 -12.28 23.03
C ALA A 20 12.70 -11.10 22.83
N VAL A 21 12.61 -10.17 23.79
CA VAL A 21 11.74 -8.98 23.66
C VAL A 21 12.21 -8.08 22.51
N VAL A 22 13.53 -7.85 22.40
CA VAL A 22 14.08 -7.07 21.29
C VAL A 22 13.80 -7.74 19.95
N ALA A 23 14.01 -9.07 19.85
CA ALA A 23 13.75 -9.83 18.63
C ALA A 23 12.27 -9.71 18.20
N LEU A 24 11.33 -9.87 19.12
CA LEU A 24 9.90 -9.73 18.84
C LEU A 24 9.54 -8.33 18.34
N ASN A 25 10.07 -7.28 18.97
CA ASN A 25 9.83 -5.90 18.54
C ASN A 25 10.40 -5.65 17.12
N THR A 26 11.59 -6.17 16.82
CA THR A 26 12.18 -6.03 15.48
C THR A 26 11.41 -6.81 14.42
N PHE A 27 10.89 -7.99 14.74
CA PHE A 27 10.06 -8.76 13.80
C PHE A 27 8.71 -8.09 13.54
N SER A 28 8.08 -7.53 14.57
CA SER A 28 6.84 -6.76 14.40
C SER A 28 7.07 -5.54 13.50
N ALA A 29 8.12 -4.75 13.76
CA ALA A 29 8.43 -3.58 12.94
C ALA A 29 8.79 -3.95 11.49
N ALA A 30 9.47 -5.08 11.29
CA ALA A 30 9.79 -5.59 9.95
C ALA A 30 8.54 -6.05 9.19
N ALA A 31 7.57 -6.68 9.87
CA ALA A 31 6.30 -7.07 9.28
C ALA A 31 5.49 -5.84 8.84
N ASP A 32 5.39 -4.82 9.69
CA ASP A 32 4.70 -3.57 9.35
C ASP A 32 5.35 -2.85 8.17
N ALA A 33 6.68 -2.82 8.12
CA ALA A 33 7.43 -2.25 6.99
C ALA A 33 7.15 -3.01 5.68
N ALA A 34 7.17 -4.35 5.73
CA ALA A 34 6.89 -5.19 4.57
C ALA A 34 5.47 -4.98 4.02
N SER A 35 4.46 -4.84 4.88
CA SER A 35 3.09 -4.53 4.45
C SER A 35 2.98 -3.15 3.78
N ARG A 36 3.72 -2.14 4.27
CA ARG A 36 3.75 -0.81 3.65
C ARG A 36 4.43 -0.83 2.29
N ASP A 37 5.54 -1.55 2.16
CA ASP A 37 6.26 -1.69 0.91
C ASP A 37 5.41 -2.44 -0.14
N ALA A 38 4.66 -3.46 0.29
CA ALA A 38 3.71 -4.17 -0.57
C ALA A 38 2.61 -3.24 -1.11
N LEU A 39 2.02 -2.39 -0.26
CA LEU A 39 1.04 -1.39 -0.71
C LEU A 39 1.64 -0.40 -1.71
N GLN A 40 2.87 0.10 -1.45
CA GLN A 40 3.52 1.04 -2.37
C GLN A 40 3.80 0.41 -3.72
N LEU A 41 4.21 -0.86 -3.74
CA LEU A 41 4.43 -1.62 -4.97
C LEU A 41 3.10 -1.78 -5.74
N ASP A 42 2.02 -2.14 -5.06
CA ASP A 42 0.71 -2.28 -5.68
C ASP A 42 0.22 -0.95 -6.27
N LEU A 43 0.38 0.16 -5.55
CA LEU A 43 0.04 1.50 -6.06
C LEU A 43 0.86 1.86 -7.31
N ALA A 44 2.15 1.52 -7.34
CA ALA A 44 3.01 1.73 -8.51
C ALA A 44 2.56 0.87 -9.71
N LEU A 45 2.19 -0.40 -9.48
CA LEU A 45 1.68 -1.29 -10.50
C LEU A 45 0.33 -0.80 -11.06
N VAL A 46 -0.59 -0.39 -10.18
CA VAL A 46 -1.86 0.25 -10.56
C VAL A 46 -1.61 1.49 -11.41
N ALA A 47 -0.71 2.37 -10.98
CA ALA A 47 -0.38 3.60 -11.70
C ALA A 47 0.15 3.30 -13.12
N SER A 48 1.06 2.35 -13.27
CA SER A 48 1.59 1.94 -14.58
C SER A 48 0.50 1.34 -15.49
N SER A 49 -0.38 0.51 -14.94
CA SER A 49 -1.48 -0.12 -15.69
C SER A 49 -2.54 0.90 -16.11
N ALA A 50 -2.81 1.88 -15.26
CA ALA A 50 -3.71 2.99 -15.54
C ALA A 50 -3.16 3.94 -16.60
N GLN A 51 -1.85 4.24 -16.60
CA GLN A 51 -1.22 4.97 -17.70
C GLN A 51 -1.37 4.23 -19.03
N GLY A 52 -1.21 2.90 -19.02
CA GLY A 52 -1.53 2.07 -20.18
C GLY A 52 -2.98 2.22 -20.64
N TYR A 53 -3.94 2.33 -19.72
CA TYR A 53 -5.34 2.65 -20.06
C TYR A 53 -5.47 4.01 -20.74
N TYR A 54 -4.83 5.06 -20.21
CA TYR A 54 -4.87 6.41 -20.79
C TYR A 54 -4.43 6.47 -22.25
N PHE A 55 -3.34 5.79 -22.61
CA PHE A 55 -2.81 5.80 -23.98
C PHE A 55 -3.56 4.90 -24.95
N ARG A 56 -4.30 3.90 -24.45
CA ARG A 56 -5.11 3.02 -25.30
C ARG A 56 -6.29 3.81 -25.90
N PRO A 57 -6.55 3.71 -27.22
CA PRO A 57 -7.72 4.34 -27.83
C PRO A 57 -9.03 3.82 -27.25
N ALA A 58 -10.06 4.68 -27.16
CA ALA A 58 -11.38 4.32 -26.64
C ALA A 58 -12.03 3.13 -27.39
N MET A 59 -11.80 3.04 -28.71
CA MET A 59 -12.27 1.94 -29.55
C MET A 59 -11.75 0.55 -29.14
N LEU A 60 -10.64 0.49 -28.40
CA LEU A 60 -10.02 -0.74 -27.91
C LEU A 60 -10.25 -0.94 -26.39
N GLY A 61 -11.23 -0.23 -25.82
CA GLY A 61 -11.52 -0.27 -24.38
C GLY A 61 -10.53 0.51 -23.51
N GLY A 62 -9.77 1.44 -24.10
CA GLY A 62 -8.89 2.37 -23.39
C GLY A 62 -9.56 3.69 -23.00
N GLY A 63 -8.78 4.58 -22.40
CA GLY A 63 -9.23 5.90 -21.95
C GLY A 63 -9.17 6.99 -23.02
N GLY A 64 -8.57 6.75 -24.19
CA GLY A 64 -8.57 7.74 -25.27
C GLY A 64 -7.96 9.09 -24.89
N ARG A 65 -6.90 9.08 -24.07
CA ARG A 65 -6.29 10.26 -23.43
C ARG A 65 -7.14 10.94 -22.36
N THR A 66 -8.01 10.20 -21.70
CA THR A 66 -8.71 10.66 -20.49
C THR A 66 -8.78 9.56 -19.43
N PHE A 67 -8.77 9.96 -18.15
CA PHE A 67 -9.04 9.09 -17.00
C PHE A 67 -10.50 9.16 -16.53
N GLN A 68 -11.38 9.88 -17.23
CA GLN A 68 -12.72 10.23 -16.73
C GLN A 68 -13.62 9.02 -16.41
N ASP A 69 -13.44 7.89 -17.11
CA ASP A 69 -14.19 6.64 -16.91
C ASP A 69 -13.28 5.51 -16.36
N ILE A 70 -12.27 5.87 -15.57
CA ILE A 70 -11.34 4.88 -15.01
C ILE A 70 -11.94 4.13 -13.83
N ASP A 71 -11.89 2.80 -13.92
CA ASP A 71 -12.30 1.88 -12.86
C ASP A 71 -11.29 0.72 -12.75
N PHE A 72 -11.30 0.01 -11.62
CA PHE A 72 -10.45 -1.19 -11.41
C PHE A 72 -10.73 -2.33 -12.40
N THR A 73 -11.80 -2.26 -13.19
CA THR A 73 -12.11 -3.25 -14.25
C THR A 73 -11.48 -2.89 -15.61
N LYS A 74 -10.98 -1.66 -15.78
CA LYS A 74 -10.47 -1.13 -17.05
C LYS A 74 -8.97 -1.29 -17.24
N PHE A 75 -8.27 -1.68 -16.18
CA PHE A 75 -6.85 -1.95 -16.18
C PHE A 75 -6.54 -3.21 -15.39
N ASN A 76 -5.32 -3.72 -15.53
CA ASN A 76 -4.91 -4.91 -14.81
C ASN A 76 -4.60 -4.57 -13.35
N PHE A 77 -5.38 -5.12 -12.43
CA PHE A 77 -5.14 -5.02 -10.99
C PHE A 77 -5.22 -6.42 -10.38
N SER A 78 -4.22 -6.78 -9.58
CA SER A 78 -4.15 -8.06 -8.88
C SER A 78 -5.01 -8.07 -7.62
N GLY A 79 -6.30 -7.79 -7.79
CA GLY A 79 -7.28 -7.78 -6.71
C GLY A 79 -8.70 -7.85 -7.25
N ARG A 80 -9.66 -7.78 -6.33
CA ARG A 80 -11.09 -7.92 -6.65
C ARG A 80 -11.85 -6.68 -6.22
N VAL A 81 -12.75 -6.23 -7.08
CA VAL A 81 -13.71 -5.15 -6.78
C VAL A 81 -14.57 -5.52 -5.57
N VAL A 82 -14.69 -4.61 -4.60
CA VAL A 82 -15.46 -4.80 -3.35
C VAL A 82 -16.92 -4.41 -3.58
N ASP A 83 -17.85 -5.27 -3.18
CA ASP A 83 -19.30 -5.00 -3.11
C ASP A 83 -19.94 -4.35 -4.36
N GLY A 84 -19.38 -4.61 -5.54
CA GLY A 84 -19.87 -4.06 -6.81
C GLY A 84 -19.52 -2.58 -7.04
N ASN A 85 -18.79 -1.93 -6.13
CA ASN A 85 -18.26 -0.58 -6.33
C ASN A 85 -16.97 -0.64 -7.15
N VAL A 86 -17.05 -0.35 -8.45
CA VAL A 86 -15.92 -0.43 -9.41
C VAL A 86 -14.75 0.52 -9.10
N LEU A 87 -14.94 1.47 -8.18
CA LEU A 87 -13.92 2.39 -7.67
C LEU A 87 -13.23 1.88 -6.39
N GLU A 88 -13.63 0.73 -5.87
CA GLU A 88 -13.04 0.09 -4.69
C GLU A 88 -12.63 -1.33 -5.01
N ALA A 89 -11.38 -1.69 -4.70
CA ALA A 89 -10.88 -3.04 -4.89
C ALA A 89 -10.00 -3.47 -3.71
N SER A 90 -10.03 -4.76 -3.39
CA SER A 90 -9.25 -5.36 -2.31
C SER A 90 -8.39 -6.49 -2.82
N ASN A 91 -7.20 -6.64 -2.26
CA ASN A 91 -6.35 -7.82 -2.41
C ASN A 91 -5.85 -8.30 -1.03
N GLU A 92 -4.90 -9.22 -1.02
CA GLU A 92 -4.26 -9.75 0.19
C GLU A 92 -3.46 -8.67 0.96
N ASN A 93 -3.00 -7.62 0.29
CA ASN A 93 -2.20 -6.54 0.87
C ASN A 93 -3.07 -5.43 1.48
N GLY A 94 -4.24 -5.14 0.91
CA GLY A 94 -5.07 -4.03 1.36
C GLY A 94 -6.32 -3.75 0.53
N VAL A 95 -6.98 -2.64 0.88
CA VAL A 95 -8.13 -2.07 0.17
C VAL A 95 -7.72 -0.76 -0.51
N TYR A 96 -8.08 -0.62 -1.78
CA TYR A 96 -7.73 0.48 -2.65
C TYR A 96 -8.98 1.19 -3.14
N ILE A 97 -8.94 2.52 -3.11
CA ILE A 97 -10.06 3.38 -3.46
C ILE A 97 -9.59 4.41 -4.49
N ILE A 98 -10.28 4.49 -5.63
CA ILE A 98 -10.08 5.54 -6.63
C ILE A 98 -10.94 6.75 -6.24
N SER A 99 -10.35 7.93 -6.31
CA SER A 99 -10.98 9.20 -5.95
C SER A 99 -10.43 10.35 -6.80
N ALA A 100 -11.06 11.52 -6.71
CA ALA A 100 -10.64 12.75 -7.38
C ALA A 100 -10.35 12.57 -8.89
N ILE A 101 -11.24 11.86 -9.58
CA ILE A 101 -11.11 11.55 -11.01
C ILE A 101 -11.28 12.83 -11.82
N GLN A 102 -10.28 13.12 -12.64
CA GLN A 102 -10.27 14.20 -13.63
C GLN A 102 -9.74 13.64 -14.96
N PRO A 103 -9.94 14.33 -16.10
CA PRO A 103 -9.46 13.81 -17.39
C PRO A 103 -7.95 13.55 -17.44
N GLY A 104 -7.16 14.35 -16.72
CA GLY A 104 -5.70 14.25 -16.71
C GLY A 104 -5.11 13.61 -15.46
N GLU A 105 -5.89 13.36 -14.41
CA GLU A 105 -5.36 12.82 -13.16
C GLU A 105 -6.43 12.08 -12.34
N PHE A 106 -6.00 11.21 -11.45
CA PHE A 106 -6.83 10.65 -10.39
C PHE A 106 -5.96 10.24 -9.20
N ILE A 107 -6.59 10.01 -8.06
CA ILE A 107 -5.91 9.60 -6.83
C ILE A 107 -6.36 8.19 -6.45
N VAL A 108 -5.40 7.30 -6.20
CA VAL A 108 -5.64 5.98 -5.61
C VAL A 108 -5.16 6.00 -4.17
N THR A 109 -6.03 5.64 -3.23
CA THR A 109 -5.67 5.51 -1.82
C THR A 109 -5.72 4.05 -1.42
N GLY A 110 -4.59 3.49 -0.98
CA GLY A 110 -4.48 2.14 -0.42
C GLY A 110 -4.46 2.19 1.11
N SER A 111 -5.13 1.23 1.74
CA SER A 111 -5.17 1.01 3.19
C SER A 111 -4.82 -0.43 3.52
N ILE A 112 -4.05 -0.65 4.59
CA ILE A 112 -3.64 -2.01 4.99
C ILE A 112 -4.85 -2.75 5.60
N GLN A 113 -5.10 -3.99 5.17
CA GLN A 113 -6.21 -4.84 5.65
C GLN A 113 -6.25 -4.97 7.18
N ASP A 114 -5.08 -5.15 7.81
CA ASP A 114 -4.94 -5.41 9.25
C ASP A 114 -4.78 -4.11 10.10
N SER A 115 -4.58 -2.98 9.44
CA SER A 115 -4.38 -1.68 10.08
C SER A 115 -5.15 -0.63 9.30
N ARG A 116 -6.45 -0.47 9.62
CA ARG A 116 -7.36 0.53 9.00
C ARG A 116 -6.87 1.99 9.09
N ASN A 117 -5.78 2.22 9.80
CA ASN A 117 -5.27 3.55 10.04
C ASN A 117 -4.09 3.94 9.15
N THR A 118 -3.34 2.97 8.60
CA THR A 118 -2.20 3.29 7.72
C THR A 118 -2.70 3.40 6.29
N MET A 119 -2.65 4.60 5.73
CA MET A 119 -3.07 4.88 4.37
C MET A 119 -1.94 5.47 3.53
N VAL A 120 -1.87 5.07 2.27
CA VAL A 120 -0.93 5.62 1.28
C VAL A 120 -1.72 6.04 0.05
N SER A 121 -1.55 7.29 -0.36
CA SER A 121 -2.16 7.82 -1.57
C SER A 121 -1.15 7.84 -2.71
N ALA A 122 -1.60 7.65 -3.93
CA ALA A 122 -0.83 7.84 -5.15
C ALA A 122 -1.65 8.67 -6.13
N ARG A 123 -1.08 9.77 -6.62
CA ARG A 123 -1.67 10.55 -7.70
C ARG A 123 -1.09 10.04 -9.00
N VAL A 124 -1.97 9.62 -9.90
CA VAL A 124 -1.60 9.08 -11.20
C VAL A 124 -1.81 10.17 -12.25
N CYS A 125 -0.76 10.44 -13.01
CA CYS A 125 -0.73 11.37 -14.12
C CYS A 125 -0.50 10.59 -15.43
N PRO A 126 -0.70 11.20 -16.62
CA PRO A 126 -0.55 10.50 -17.89
C PRO A 126 0.89 10.00 -18.13
N ASN A 127 1.87 10.74 -17.63
CA ASN A 127 3.30 10.51 -17.87
C ASN A 127 4.08 10.12 -16.59
N GLY A 128 3.38 9.76 -15.52
CA GLY A 128 4.04 9.45 -14.25
C GLY A 128 3.06 9.29 -13.09
N PHE A 129 3.59 9.04 -11.91
CA PHE A 129 2.79 9.03 -10.69
C PHE A 129 3.59 9.65 -9.54
N ARG A 130 2.88 10.12 -8.53
CA ARG A 130 3.45 10.71 -7.32
C ARG A 130 2.86 9.96 -6.12
N LEU A 131 3.73 9.31 -5.37
CA LEU A 131 3.34 8.74 -4.08
C LEU A 131 3.21 9.87 -3.06
N GLY A 132 2.09 9.88 -2.36
CA GLY A 132 1.88 10.67 -1.16
C GLY A 132 2.65 10.07 0.02
N THR A 133 2.77 10.86 1.09
CA THR A 133 3.35 10.37 2.34
C THR A 133 2.39 9.39 3.02
N ILE A 134 2.92 8.45 3.79
CA ILE A 134 2.11 7.56 4.62
C ILE A 134 1.35 8.42 5.64
N GLY A 135 0.02 8.34 5.60
CA GLY A 135 -0.88 9.00 6.52
C GLY A 135 -1.42 8.04 7.57
N TYR A 136 -1.70 8.58 8.75
CA TYR A 136 -2.53 7.97 9.77
C TYR A 136 -3.88 8.71 9.74
N GLU A 137 -5.00 7.99 9.71
CA GLU A 137 -6.40 8.47 9.64
C GLU A 137 -6.85 9.09 8.30
N ALA A 138 -5.97 9.79 7.59
CA ALA A 138 -6.20 10.25 6.22
C ALA A 138 -4.87 10.28 5.45
N ALA A 139 -4.85 9.74 4.23
CA ALA A 139 -3.68 9.87 3.37
C ALA A 139 -3.55 11.35 2.93
N PRO A 140 -2.41 12.02 3.21
CA PRO A 140 -2.19 13.36 2.71
C PRO A 140 -2.23 13.36 1.18
N GLU A 141 -2.80 14.40 0.58
CA GLU A 141 -2.90 14.45 -0.88
C GLU A 141 -1.51 14.46 -1.51
N PRO A 142 -1.25 13.61 -2.53
CA PRO A 142 0.01 13.63 -3.24
C PRO A 142 0.14 14.95 -4.03
N PRO A 143 1.38 15.44 -4.25
CA PRO A 143 1.62 16.66 -5.01
C PRO A 143 0.99 16.57 -6.40
N ALA A 144 0.45 17.70 -6.87
CA ALA A 144 -0.24 17.80 -8.16
C ALA A 144 0.65 17.38 -9.34
N CYS A 145 0.01 16.90 -10.41
CA CYS A 145 0.67 16.68 -11.69
C CYS A 145 1.15 18.03 -12.25
N MET A 146 2.47 18.22 -12.38
CA MET A 146 3.06 19.36 -13.11
C MET A 146 2.98 19.15 -14.62
#